data_AF-A0A445ESX8-F1
#
_entry.id   AF-A0A445ESX8-F1
#
_cell.length_a   1.000
_cell.length_b   1.000
_cell.length_c   1.000
_cell.angle_alpha   90.00
_cell.angle_beta   90.00
_cell.angle_gamma   90.00
#
_symmetry.space_group_name_H-M   'P 1'
#
loop_
_entity.id
_entity.type
_entity.pdbx_description
1 polymer ?
#
loop_
_entity_poly.entity_id
_entity_poly.type
_entity_poly.pdbx_seq_one_letter_code
_entity_poly.pdbx_strand_id
1 'polypeptide(L)'
;MATALVRSGLLRTALRGGARNPAAPNRNFASSAHHDDAYETAKWEKITYLGIATCTVLAIYNLSKGHPHHDEPPAYPYMHIRNKEFPWEDNIVLRLMVPVYFVKVLLSKHQTGPCTF
;
A
#
# COMPACT_ATOMS: atom_id res chain seq x y z
N MET A 1 58.53 -4.92 7.89
CA MET A 1 58.97 -5.66 9.09
C MET A 1 58.28 -7.00 9.09
N ALA A 2 59.03 -8.06 8.75
CA ALA A 2 58.54 -9.42 8.62
C ALA A 2 58.77 -10.20 9.93
N THR A 3 57.94 -11.23 10.14
CA THR A 3 58.04 -12.35 11.11
C THR A 3 57.93 -12.02 12.61
N ALA A 4 56.84 -12.46 13.25
CA ALA A 4 56.86 -13.11 14.58
C ALA A 4 55.43 -13.33 15.16
N LEU A 5 54.61 -14.23 14.59
CA LEU A 5 53.40 -14.72 15.29
C LEU A 5 53.11 -16.21 15.00
N VAL A 6 54.14 -17.05 14.95
CA VAL A 6 53.95 -18.51 14.88
C VAL A 6 54.89 -19.18 15.87
N ARG A 7 54.48 -19.29 17.14
CA ARG A 7 55.09 -20.28 18.07
C ARG A 7 54.35 -20.59 19.37
N SER A 8 53.17 -20.03 19.66
CA SER A 8 52.51 -20.22 20.97
C SER A 8 51.19 -21.02 20.96
N GLY A 9 50.78 -21.60 19.82
CA GLY A 9 49.56 -22.41 19.73
C GLY A 9 49.75 -23.92 19.97
N LEU A 10 50.91 -24.47 19.60
CA LEU A 10 51.11 -25.91 19.52
C LEU A 10 51.41 -26.58 20.87
N LEU A 11 51.97 -25.84 21.84
CA LEU A 11 52.40 -26.40 23.13
C LEU A 11 51.27 -26.56 24.16
N ARG A 12 50.08 -25.98 23.93
CA ARG A 12 48.93 -26.17 24.83
C ARG A 12 48.09 -27.41 24.53
N THR A 13 48.26 -28.02 23.36
CA THR A 13 47.46 -29.18 22.93
C THR A 13 48.00 -30.50 23.46
N ALA A 14 49.28 -30.57 23.87
CA ALA A 14 49.92 -31.83 24.25
C ALA A 14 49.79 -32.23 25.73
N LEU A 15 49.22 -31.39 26.61
CA LEU A 15 49.18 -31.64 28.07
C LEU A 15 47.77 -31.84 28.65
N ARG A 16 46.71 -31.78 27.85
CA ARG A 16 45.35 -32.15 28.30
C ARG A 16 45.00 -33.53 27.76
N GLY A 17 45.49 -34.54 28.49
CA GLY A 17 44.97 -35.89 28.38
C GLY A 17 43.44 -35.92 28.61
N GLY A 18 42.77 -36.69 27.77
CA GLY A 18 41.48 -37.33 28.02
C GLY A 18 40.43 -36.54 28.83
N ALA A 19 39.84 -35.51 28.23
CA ALA A 19 38.51 -35.07 28.62
C ALA A 19 37.61 -35.23 27.40
N ARG A 20 36.59 -36.09 27.51
CA ARG A 20 35.47 -36.13 26.56
C ARG A 20 34.95 -34.70 26.48
N ASN A 21 35.12 -34.07 25.32
CA ASN A 21 34.57 -32.75 25.09
C ASN A 21 33.07 -32.87 25.38
N PRO A 22 32.49 -32.18 26.39
CA PRO A 22 31.04 -32.13 26.46
C PRO A 22 30.62 -31.53 25.12
N ALA A 23 29.81 -32.28 24.35
CA ALA A 23 29.27 -31.77 23.10
C ALA A 23 28.77 -30.34 23.37
N ALA A 24 29.28 -29.37 22.61
CA ALA A 24 28.90 -27.99 22.81
C ALA A 24 27.36 -27.95 22.91
N PRO A 25 26.78 -27.34 23.96
CA PRO A 25 25.34 -27.37 24.15
C PRO A 25 24.72 -26.86 22.86
N ASN A 26 23.98 -27.75 22.18
CA ASN A 26 23.28 -27.39 20.94
C ASN A 26 22.28 -26.31 21.34
N ARG A 27 22.60 -25.07 20.98
CA ARG A 27 21.71 -23.94 21.18
C ARG A 27 20.59 -24.13 20.17
N ASN A 28 19.52 -24.79 20.60
CA ASN A 28 18.26 -24.81 19.87
C ASN A 28 17.80 -23.35 19.79
N PHE A 29 18.16 -22.65 18.72
CA PHE A 29 17.54 -21.38 18.39
C PHE A 29 16.04 -21.65 18.24
N ALA A 30 15.20 -20.73 18.72
CA ALA A 30 13.74 -20.85 18.61
C ALA A 30 13.25 -20.89 17.14
N SER A 31 14.14 -20.68 16.17
CA SER A 31 13.95 -21.01 14.76
C SER A 31 14.04 -22.53 14.58
N SER A 32 12.89 -23.21 14.51
CA SER A 32 12.86 -24.63 14.20
C SER A 32 13.53 -24.90 12.84
N ALA A 33 14.56 -25.74 12.80
CA ALA A 33 15.26 -26.14 11.57
C ALA A 33 14.40 -26.94 10.56
N HIS A 34 13.12 -27.16 10.89
CA HIS A 34 12.13 -27.87 10.09
C HIS A 34 11.02 -26.94 9.55
N HIS A 35 11.14 -25.62 9.75
CA HIS A 35 10.29 -24.67 9.04
C HIS A 35 10.91 -24.41 7.66
N ASP A 36 10.17 -24.79 6.63
CA ASP A 36 10.50 -24.43 5.26
C ASP A 36 10.03 -22.98 5.03
N ASP A 37 10.94 -22.04 5.30
CA ASP A 37 10.68 -20.59 5.17
C ASP A 37 10.25 -20.22 3.74
N ALA A 38 10.72 -20.96 2.73
CA ALA A 38 10.33 -20.74 1.34
C ALA A 38 8.87 -21.16 1.11
N TYR A 39 8.46 -22.30 1.66
CA TYR A 39 7.07 -22.75 1.60
C TYR A 39 6.11 -21.81 2.34
N GLU A 40 6.46 -21.36 3.55
CA GLU A 40 5.60 -20.43 4.31
C GLU A 40 5.49 -19.07 3.62
N THR A 41 6.58 -18.56 3.04
CA THR A 41 6.54 -17.30 2.27
C THR A 41 5.66 -17.44 1.02
N ALA A 42 5.80 -18.54 0.26
CA ALA A 42 4.99 -18.80 -0.92
C ALA A 42 3.49 -18.99 -0.59
N LYS A 43 3.18 -19.51 0.60
CA LYS A 43 1.80 -19.62 1.11
C LYS A 43 1.21 -18.24 1.36
N TRP A 44 1.90 -17.38 2.09
CA TRP A 44 1.43 -16.02 2.38
C TRP A 44 1.34 -15.16 1.12
N GLU A 45 2.26 -15.33 0.18
CA GLU A 45 2.22 -14.70 -1.14
C GLU A 45 0.92 -15.04 -1.89
N LYS A 46 0.57 -16.33 -2.00
CA LYS A 46 -0.67 -16.78 -2.66
C LYS A 46 -1.93 -16.26 -1.98
N ILE A 47 -1.97 -16.30 -0.64
CA ILE A 47 -3.10 -15.76 0.13
C ILE A 47 -3.25 -14.26 -0.13
N THR A 48 -2.14 -13.53 -0.18
CA THR A 48 -2.13 -12.09 -0.43
C THR A 48 -2.61 -11.76 -1.84
N TYR A 49 -2.14 -12.48 -2.87
CA TYR A 49 -2.61 -12.28 -4.23
C TYR A 49 -4.10 -12.59 -4.38
N LEU A 50 -4.59 -13.67 -3.76
CA LEU A 50 -6.02 -13.97 -3.71
C LEU A 50 -6.78 -12.81 -3.04
N GLY A 51 -6.32 -12.36 -1.86
CA GLY A 51 -6.94 -11.27 -1.11
C GLY A 51 -6.98 -9.96 -1.88
N ILE A 52 -5.89 -9.58 -2.56
CA ILE A 52 -5.85 -8.38 -3.40
C ILE A 52 -6.85 -8.53 -4.54
N ALA A 53 -6.81 -9.64 -5.28
CA ALA A 53 -7.70 -9.85 -6.41
C ALA A 53 -9.18 -9.78 -6.00
N THR A 54 -9.56 -10.45 -4.91
CA THR A 54 -10.95 -10.45 -4.43
C THR A 54 -11.37 -9.08 -3.92
N CYS A 55 -10.54 -8.41 -3.12
CA CYS A 55 -10.83 -7.07 -2.63
C CYS A 55 -10.94 -6.04 -3.77
N THR A 56 -10.07 -6.12 -4.79
CA THR A 56 -10.15 -5.24 -5.96
C THR A 56 -11.41 -5.47 -6.76
N VAL A 57 -11.79 -6.73 -7.03
CA VAL A 57 -13.05 -7.05 -7.73
C VAL A 57 -14.26 -6.56 -6.93
N LEU A 58 -14.26 -6.78 -5.61
CA LEU A 58 -15.33 -6.32 -4.73
C LEU A 58 -15.42 -4.78 -4.69
N ALA A 59 -14.28 -4.08 -4.70
CA ALA A 59 -14.25 -2.63 -4.79
C ALA A 59 -14.85 -2.15 -6.11
N ILE A 60 -14.43 -2.73 -7.25
CA ILE A 60 -15.00 -2.40 -8.56
C ILE A 60 -16.51 -2.60 -8.55
N TYR A 61 -17.00 -3.73 -8.05
CA TYR A 61 -18.43 -4.02 -7.99
C TYR A 61 -19.23 -3.05 -7.10
N ASN A 62 -18.68 -2.63 -5.96
CA ASN A 62 -19.37 -1.70 -5.07
C ASN A 62 -19.34 -0.27 -5.61
N LEU A 63 -18.23 0.17 -6.18
CA LEU A 63 -18.08 1.52 -6.73
C LEU A 63 -18.75 1.67 -8.11
N SER A 64 -18.96 0.58 -8.85
CA SER A 64 -19.66 0.64 -10.14
C SER A 64 -21.16 0.90 -10.01
N LYS A 65 -21.72 0.75 -8.81
CA LYS A 65 -23.14 1.03 -8.58
C LYS A 65 -23.34 2.52 -8.38
N GLY A 66 -24.38 3.07 -9.00
CA GLY A 66 -24.82 4.43 -8.70
C GLY A 66 -25.26 4.53 -7.24
N HIS A 67 -24.87 5.61 -6.55
CA HIS A 67 -25.40 5.95 -5.24
C HIS A 67 -26.51 6.98 -5.44
N PRO A 68 -27.80 6.59 -5.38
CA PRO A 68 -28.90 7.54 -5.51
C PRO A 68 -28.82 8.54 -4.37
N HIS A 69 -28.60 9.81 -4.71
CA HIS A 69 -28.76 10.89 -3.76
C HIS A 69 -30.25 11.04 -3.46
N HIS A 70 -30.58 11.07 -2.17
CA HIS A 70 -31.91 11.47 -1.74
C HIS A 70 -32.13 12.93 -2.10
N ASP A 71 -33.39 13.31 -2.24
CA ASP A 71 -33.75 14.72 -2.41
C ASP A 71 -33.14 15.55 -1.28
N GLU A 72 -32.66 16.74 -1.65
CA GLU A 72 -32.02 17.65 -0.70
C GLU A 72 -32.99 17.91 0.46
N PRO A 73 -32.56 17.69 1.72
CA PRO A 73 -33.40 17.98 2.86
C PRO A 73 -33.78 19.47 2.88
N PRO A 74 -34.88 19.85 3.54
CA PRO A 74 -35.24 21.25 3.71
C PRO A 74 -34.05 22.06 4.23
N ALA A 75 -33.91 23.30 3.77
CA ALA A 75 -32.81 24.19 4.17
C ALA A 75 -32.92 24.55 5.65
N TYR A 76 -32.34 23.69 6.50
CA TYR A 76 -32.33 23.91 7.93
C TYR A 76 -31.36 25.05 8.29
N PRO A 77 -31.69 25.89 9.29
CA PRO A 77 -30.83 27.00 9.68
C PRO A 77 -29.41 26.61 10.12
N TYR A 78 -29.19 25.33 10.45
CA TYR A 78 -27.91 24.77 10.85
C TYR A 78 -27.12 24.10 9.71
N MET A 79 -27.73 23.91 8.54
CA MET A 79 -27.11 23.33 7.37
C MET A 79 -26.60 24.45 6.46
N HIS A 80 -25.48 24.23 5.77
CA HIS A 80 -24.88 25.22 4.86
C HIS A 80 -24.51 26.58 5.48
N ILE A 81 -24.30 26.67 6.80
CA ILE A 81 -23.79 27.89 7.43
C ILE A 81 -22.37 28.21 6.93
N ARG A 82 -22.12 29.48 6.59
CA ARG A 82 -20.80 30.05 6.28
C ARG A 82 -20.56 31.26 7.19
N ASN A 83 -19.83 31.06 8.28
CA ASN A 83 -19.48 32.14 9.22
C ASN A 83 -18.33 33.04 8.73
N LYS A 84 -17.52 32.53 7.78
CA LYS A 84 -16.38 33.21 7.16
C LYS A 84 -16.19 32.66 5.76
N GLU A 85 -15.86 33.54 4.81
CA GLU A 85 -15.51 33.14 3.45
C GLU A 85 -14.25 32.26 3.43
N PHE A 86 -14.28 31.21 2.62
CA PHE A 86 -13.11 30.37 2.46
C PHE A 86 -12.00 31.13 1.72
N PRO A 87 -10.72 30.93 2.09
CA PRO A 87 -9.61 31.69 1.51
C PRO A 87 -9.31 31.38 0.03
N TRP A 88 -10.07 30.49 -0.62
CA TRP A 88 -9.92 30.08 -2.03
C TRP A 88 -11.10 30.48 -2.93
N GLU A 89 -12.09 31.23 -2.40
CA GLU A 89 -13.29 31.65 -3.15
C GLU A 89 -12.93 32.53 -4.37
N ASP A 90 -11.78 33.21 -4.37
CA ASP A 90 -11.30 34.03 -5.50
C ASP A 90 -10.34 33.31 -6.47
N ASN A 91 -10.02 32.04 -6.23
CA ASN A 91 -8.95 31.37 -6.97
C ASN A 91 -9.00 29.85 -6.79
N ILE A 92 -9.76 29.17 -7.66
CA ILE A 92 -9.29 28.15 -8.62
C ILE A 92 -10.47 27.39 -9.25
N VAL A 93 -11.61 27.33 -8.56
CA VAL A 93 -12.75 26.49 -8.96
C VAL A 93 -13.60 27.16 -10.06
N LEU A 94 -13.97 28.43 -9.89
CA LEU A 94 -14.71 29.19 -10.91
C LEU A 94 -13.88 29.47 -12.18
N ARG A 95 -12.57 29.71 -12.04
CA ARG A 95 -11.70 30.05 -13.18
C ARG A 95 -11.35 28.85 -14.06
N LEU A 96 -11.33 27.63 -13.50
CA LEU A 96 -11.09 26.39 -14.26
C LEU A 96 -12.38 25.75 -14.79
N MET A 97 -13.54 26.04 -14.19
CA MET A 97 -14.83 25.55 -14.70
C MET A 97 -15.30 26.32 -15.95
N VAL A 98 -15.07 27.64 -16.05
CA VAL A 98 -15.50 28.44 -17.21
C VAL A 98 -15.05 27.88 -18.58
N PRO A 99 -13.77 27.50 -18.81
CA PRO A 99 -13.39 26.94 -20.11
C PRO A 99 -14.01 25.57 -20.39
N VAL A 100 -14.22 24.72 -19.37
CA VAL A 100 -14.81 23.38 -19.54
C VAL A 100 -16.30 23.46 -19.84
N TYR A 101 -17.05 24.36 -19.19
CA TYR A 101 -18.46 24.59 -19.51
C TYR A 101 -18.63 25.31 -20.85
N PHE A 102 -17.76 26.27 -21.20
CA PHE A 102 -17.85 26.99 -22.48
C PHE A 102 -17.55 26.06 -23.67
N VAL A 103 -16.55 25.16 -23.55
CA VAL A 103 -16.26 24.14 -24.58
C VAL A 103 -17.38 23.11 -24.71
N LYS A 104 -18.00 22.66 -23.60
CA LYS A 104 -19.20 21.79 -23.67
C LYS A 104 -20.40 22.47 -24.33
N VAL A 105 -20.64 23.75 -24.06
CA VAL A 105 -21.74 24.52 -24.68
C VAL A 105 -21.45 24.76 -26.17
N LEU A 106 -20.21 25.06 -26.56
CA LEU A 106 -19.80 25.20 -27.97
C LEU A 106 -19.88 23.87 -28.74
N LEU A 107 -19.43 22.75 -28.15
CA LEU A 107 -19.56 21.42 -28.76
C LEU A 107 -21.03 20.98 -28.88
N SER A 108 -21.88 21.35 -27.92
CA SER A 108 -23.33 21.08 -27.99
C SER A 108 -24.02 21.87 -29.12
N LYS A 109 -23.60 23.13 -29.36
CA LYS A 109 -24.14 23.96 -30.45
C LYS A 109 -23.71 23.50 -31.85
N HIS A 110 -22.64 22.71 -31.99
CA HIS A 110 -22.19 22.19 -33.28
C HIS A 110 -22.91 20.88 -33.69
N GLN A 111 -23.65 20.23 -32.78
CA GLN A 111 -24.30 18.94 -33.03
C GLN A 111 -25.82 19.03 -33.31
N THR A 112 -26.38 20.23 -33.40
CA THR A 112 -27.75 20.45 -33.88
C THR A 112 -27.71 21.19 -35.21
N GLY A 113 -27.27 20.50 -36.26
CA GLY A 113 -27.66 20.85 -37.62
C GLY A 113 -29.15 20.55 -37.83
N PRO A 114 -29.87 21.29 -38.69
CA PRO A 114 -31.27 21.02 -38.96
C PRO A 114 -31.41 19.71 -39.74
N CYS A 115 -31.80 18.63 -39.08
CA CYS A 115 -32.33 17.45 -39.75
C CYS A 115 -33.67 17.84 -40.38
N THR A 116 -33.63 18.11 -41.68
CA THR A 116 -34.78 18.19 -42.58
C THR A 116 -34.96 16.83 -43.24
N PHE A 117 -36.23 16.46 -43.45
CA PHE A 117 -36.81 15.22 -43.97
C PHE A 117 -37.12 14.12 -42.95
#